data_AF-A0A151J7E2-F1
#
_entry.id   AF-A0A151J7E2-F1
#
_cell.length_a   1.000
_cell.length_b   1.000
_cell.length_c   1.000
_cell.angle_alpha   90.00
_cell.angle_beta   90.00
_cell.angle_gamma   90.00
#
_symmetry.space_group_name_H-M   'P 1'
#
loop_
_entity.id
_entity.type
_entity.pdbx_description
1 polymer ?
#
loop_
_entity_poly.entity_id
_entity_poly.type
_entity_poly.pdbx_seq_one_letter_code
_entity_poly.pdbx_strand_id
1 'polypeptide(L)'
;MNGFHGKTPQFYMTYINLVNHFLTFSRSIRTGHFELYCYILPKINNLFFPFNQMNYARWLVRYHNNLLIVDETHPGLKEDFLSGCFGVKRTDKPFSRQPIDLTLEQTINGDAARRLTGIMHFTNSISARQRWSRSHGIRATVISHVLDEIGSSRKQDTTADLHKNRIKKSNSHITQFINAINDRINPFASHLREELLYNISNGHAVSNEIANFLINVEETGNRMREEFITECAKDDKRFEQTIKRSKILNFSTAMKKKKIAFVCKVEEVKLQRDLFGRLVGISLQKKIDLKKVFIYQYYHYYFINITIVILINI
;
A
#
# COMPACT_ATOMS: atom_id res chain seq x y z
N MET A 1 -8.54 0.81 -21.63
CA MET A 1 -8.11 0.16 -22.90
C MET A 1 -9.15 -0.89 -23.27
N ASN A 2 -9.64 -0.87 -24.52
CA ASN A 2 -10.84 -1.58 -24.97
C ASN A 2 -10.69 -3.12 -25.14
N GLY A 3 -9.81 -3.77 -24.37
CA GLY A 3 -9.69 -5.23 -24.35
C GLY A 3 -9.20 -5.89 -25.65
N PHE A 4 -8.71 -5.13 -26.63
CA PHE A 4 -8.28 -5.63 -27.95
C PHE A 4 -7.22 -6.75 -27.93
N HIS A 5 -6.48 -6.90 -26.83
CA HIS A 5 -5.46 -7.95 -26.66
C HIS A 5 -5.90 -9.05 -25.67
N GLY A 6 -7.18 -9.08 -25.30
CA GLY A 6 -7.72 -9.99 -24.29
C GLY A 6 -7.64 -9.48 -22.85
N LYS A 7 -8.27 -10.24 -21.95
CA LYS A 7 -8.46 -9.89 -20.53
C LYS A 7 -7.15 -9.79 -19.75
N THR A 8 -6.14 -10.60 -20.10
CA THR A 8 -4.87 -10.63 -19.39
C THR A 8 -4.06 -9.35 -19.58
N PRO A 9 -3.73 -8.91 -20.81
CA PRO A 9 -3.15 -7.60 -21.06
C PRO A 9 -3.96 -6.46 -20.46
N GLN A 10 -5.29 -6.48 -20.62
CA GLN A 10 -6.17 -5.44 -20.11
C GLN A 10 -6.02 -5.25 -18.59
N PHE A 11 -6.03 -6.35 -17.83
CA PHE A 11 -5.84 -6.29 -16.38
C PHE A 11 -4.45 -5.73 -16.00
N TYR A 12 -3.37 -6.21 -16.61
CA TYR A 12 -2.02 -5.74 -16.25
C TYR A 12 -1.77 -4.29 -16.66
N MET A 13 -2.35 -3.84 -17.77
CA MET A 13 -2.34 -2.41 -18.12
C MET A 13 -3.16 -1.57 -17.14
N THR A 14 -4.29 -2.09 -16.66
CA THR A 14 -5.05 -1.45 -15.57
C THR A 14 -4.19 -1.37 -14.31
N TYR A 15 -3.50 -2.45 -13.92
CA TYR A 15 -2.59 -2.43 -12.77
C TYR A 15 -1.48 -1.38 -12.91
N ILE A 16 -0.85 -1.27 -14.09
CA ILE A 16 0.14 -0.22 -14.38
C ILE A 16 -0.48 1.18 -14.23
N ASN A 17 -1.72 1.37 -14.69
CA ASN A 17 -2.45 2.63 -14.51
C ASN A 17 -2.66 2.96 -13.02
N LEU A 18 -3.02 1.98 -12.19
CA LEU A 18 -3.16 2.17 -10.74
C LEU A 18 -1.83 2.57 -10.08
N VAL A 19 -0.72 1.94 -10.50
CA VAL A 19 0.63 2.34 -10.04
C VAL A 19 0.93 3.78 -10.47
N ASN A 20 0.59 4.16 -11.70
CA ASN A 20 0.75 5.53 -12.18
C ASN A 20 -0.08 6.55 -11.38
N HIS A 21 -1.28 6.18 -10.91
CA HIS A 21 -2.04 7.03 -10.00
C HIS A 21 -1.28 7.32 -8.71
N PHE A 22 -0.70 6.29 -8.08
CA PHE A 22 0.12 6.46 -6.88
C PHE A 22 1.38 7.29 -7.14
N LEU A 23 2.08 7.04 -8.25
CA LEU A 23 3.27 7.81 -8.63
C LEU A 23 2.92 9.29 -8.90
N THR A 24 1.78 9.55 -9.53
CA THR A 24 1.28 10.90 -9.80
C THR A 24 0.94 11.63 -8.49
N PHE A 25 0.28 10.94 -7.56
CA PHE A 25 0.03 11.45 -6.21
C PHE A 25 1.32 11.76 -5.46
N SER A 26 2.26 10.83 -5.42
CA SER A 26 3.57 11.06 -4.82
C SER A 26 4.28 12.27 -5.44
N ARG A 27 4.30 12.36 -6.78
CA ARG A 27 4.86 13.50 -7.52
C ARG A 27 4.20 14.81 -7.13
N SER A 28 2.87 14.85 -7.07
CA SER A 28 2.13 16.07 -6.73
C SER A 28 2.54 16.64 -5.37
N ILE A 29 2.72 15.77 -4.36
CA ILE A 29 3.21 16.17 -3.03
C ILE A 29 4.68 16.60 -3.11
N ARG A 30 5.54 15.75 -3.70
CA ARG A 30 6.99 15.94 -3.75
C ARG A 30 7.41 17.23 -4.45
N THR A 31 6.62 17.67 -5.41
CA THR A 31 6.82 18.91 -6.17
C THR A 31 5.95 20.08 -5.69
N GLY A 32 5.00 19.86 -4.78
CA GLY A 32 4.07 20.89 -4.31
C GLY A 32 3.03 21.31 -5.36
N HIS A 33 2.70 20.44 -6.31
CA HIS A 33 1.76 20.75 -7.39
C HIS A 33 0.31 20.50 -6.95
N PHE A 34 -0.36 21.54 -6.46
CA PHE A 34 -1.69 21.44 -5.85
C PHE A 34 -2.79 20.97 -6.80
N GLU A 35 -2.82 21.47 -8.03
CA GLU A 35 -3.84 21.06 -9.01
C GLU A 35 -3.73 19.57 -9.36
N LEU A 36 -2.50 19.07 -9.55
CA LEU A 36 -2.23 17.67 -9.78
C LEU A 36 -2.65 16.80 -8.58
N TYR A 37 -2.45 17.34 -7.36
CA TYR A 37 -2.89 16.71 -6.13
C TYR A 37 -4.42 16.57 -6.12
N CYS A 38 -5.16 17.66 -6.35
CA CYS A 38 -6.63 17.62 -6.43
C CYS A 38 -7.11 16.66 -7.54
N TYR A 39 -6.49 16.69 -8.72
CA TYR A 39 -6.85 15.83 -9.85
C TYR A 39 -6.74 14.33 -9.57
N ILE A 40 -5.73 13.91 -8.79
CA ILE A 40 -5.42 12.49 -8.57
C ILE A 40 -6.14 11.89 -7.38
N LEU A 41 -6.48 12.68 -6.35
CA LEU A 41 -7.23 12.22 -5.17
C LEU A 41 -8.50 11.42 -5.51
N PRO A 42 -9.42 11.88 -6.37
CA PRO A 42 -10.63 11.12 -6.68
C PRO A 42 -10.33 9.77 -7.36
N LYS A 43 -9.26 9.69 -8.17
CA LYS A 43 -8.85 8.45 -8.85
C LYS A 43 -8.29 7.42 -7.87
N ILE A 44 -7.56 7.88 -6.86
CA ILE A 44 -7.13 7.02 -5.74
C ILE A 44 -8.34 6.59 -4.91
N ASN A 45 -9.24 7.53 -4.62
CA ASN A 45 -10.41 7.29 -3.79
C ASN A 45 -11.32 6.19 -4.37
N ASN A 46 -11.41 6.09 -5.70
CA ASN A 46 -12.15 5.03 -6.38
C ASN A 46 -11.75 3.63 -5.92
N LEU A 47 -10.49 3.41 -5.54
CA LEU A 47 -10.02 2.10 -5.08
C LEU A 47 -10.49 1.77 -3.66
N PHE A 48 -10.77 2.77 -2.83
CA PHE A 48 -11.13 2.54 -1.43
C PHE A 48 -12.50 1.90 -1.25
N PHE A 49 -13.47 2.24 -2.12
CA PHE A 49 -14.82 1.66 -2.12
C PHE A 49 -14.83 0.14 -2.40
N PRO A 50 -14.32 -0.37 -3.53
CA PRO A 50 -14.36 -1.80 -3.85
C PRO A 50 -13.47 -2.65 -2.93
N PHE A 51 -12.41 -2.07 -2.35
CA PHE A 51 -11.48 -2.77 -1.45
C PHE A 51 -11.75 -2.56 0.05
N ASN A 52 -12.95 -2.11 0.42
CA ASN A 52 -13.41 -2.03 1.81
C ASN A 52 -12.60 -1.09 2.72
N GLN A 53 -11.98 -0.06 2.17
CA GLN A 53 -11.28 0.99 2.91
C GLN A 53 -12.23 2.14 3.27
N MET A 54 -13.34 1.82 3.94
CA MET A 54 -14.52 2.70 4.04
C MET A 54 -14.24 4.02 4.77
N ASN A 55 -13.41 4.02 5.80
CA ASN A 55 -13.01 5.24 6.50
C ASN A 55 -12.25 6.17 5.56
N TYR A 56 -11.25 5.62 4.85
CA TYR A 56 -10.49 6.39 3.86
C TYR A 56 -11.37 6.85 2.70
N ALA A 57 -12.29 5.99 2.22
CA ALA A 57 -13.23 6.32 1.15
C ALA A 57 -14.07 7.56 1.51
N ARG A 58 -14.73 7.50 2.67
CA ARG A 58 -15.59 8.57 3.20
C ARG A 58 -14.82 9.87 3.40
N TRP A 59 -13.73 9.81 4.18
CA TRP A 59 -13.00 11.01 4.57
C TRP A 59 -12.25 11.64 3.40
N LEU A 60 -11.80 10.83 2.43
CA LEU A 60 -11.15 11.38 1.24
C LEU A 60 -12.15 12.10 0.32
N VAL A 61 -13.42 11.67 0.24
CA VAL A 61 -14.47 12.44 -0.46
C VAL A 61 -14.62 13.83 0.19
N ARG A 62 -14.77 13.88 1.53
CA ARG A 62 -14.94 15.14 2.26
C ARG A 62 -13.70 16.03 2.14
N TYR A 63 -12.51 15.44 2.30
CA TYR A 63 -11.25 16.17 2.19
C TYR A 63 -11.08 16.76 0.79
N HIS A 64 -11.32 15.98 -0.27
CA HIS A 64 -11.25 16.47 -1.64
C HIS A 64 -12.25 17.62 -1.88
N ASN A 65 -13.49 17.49 -1.42
CA ASN A 65 -14.47 18.58 -1.51
C ASN A 65 -13.97 19.86 -0.82
N ASN A 66 -13.44 19.74 0.40
CA ASN A 66 -12.88 20.88 1.13
C ASN A 66 -11.74 21.57 0.38
N LEU A 67 -10.91 20.82 -0.36
CA LEU A 67 -9.85 21.40 -1.18
C LEU A 67 -10.39 22.17 -2.39
N LEU A 68 -11.50 21.71 -2.98
CA LEU A 68 -12.12 22.39 -4.12
C LEU A 68 -12.78 23.71 -3.73
N ILE A 69 -13.40 23.76 -2.54
CA ILE A 69 -14.08 24.95 -2.01
C ILE A 69 -13.21 25.73 -1.01
N VAL A 70 -11.89 25.48 -1.00
CA VAL A 70 -10.99 26.08 0.00
C VAL A 70 -10.98 27.60 -0.11
N ASP A 71 -11.08 28.14 -1.31
CA ASP A 71 -11.09 29.58 -1.60
C ASP A 71 -12.31 30.28 -0.97
N GLU A 72 -13.45 29.58 -0.97
CA GLU A 72 -14.70 30.08 -0.39
C GLU A 72 -14.71 29.97 1.13
N THR A 73 -14.18 28.86 1.67
CA THR A 73 -14.21 28.57 3.11
C THR A 73 -13.07 29.23 3.89
N HIS A 74 -11.91 29.42 3.26
CA HIS A 74 -10.69 29.97 3.85
C HIS A 74 -9.93 30.81 2.79
N PRO A 75 -10.42 32.02 2.47
CA PRO A 75 -9.78 32.90 1.48
C PRO A 75 -8.28 33.11 1.78
N GLY A 76 -7.43 33.05 0.75
CA GLY A 76 -5.97 33.14 0.88
C GLY A 76 -5.25 31.79 1.05
N LEU A 77 -5.95 30.75 1.50
CA LEU A 77 -5.33 29.43 1.71
C LEU A 77 -5.02 28.71 0.38
N LYS A 78 -5.75 29.05 -0.69
CA LYS A 78 -5.52 28.48 -2.02
C LYS A 78 -4.16 28.91 -2.58
N GLU A 79 -3.80 30.17 -2.40
CA GLU A 79 -2.50 30.74 -2.78
C GLU A 79 -1.36 30.01 -2.06
N ASP A 80 -1.53 29.78 -0.76
CA ASP A 80 -0.59 28.98 0.03
C ASP A 80 -0.45 27.57 -0.55
N PHE A 81 -1.56 26.89 -0.88
CA PHE A 81 -1.50 25.57 -1.49
C PHE A 81 -0.85 25.57 -2.87
N LEU A 82 -1.12 26.57 -3.71
CA LEU A 82 -0.45 26.74 -5.01
C LEU A 82 1.05 26.98 -4.87
N SER A 83 1.50 27.59 -3.76
CA SER A 83 2.92 27.69 -3.41
C SER A 83 3.53 26.38 -2.86
N GLY A 84 2.70 25.35 -2.67
CA GLY A 84 3.09 24.02 -2.20
C GLY A 84 3.00 23.84 -0.68
N CYS A 85 2.26 24.70 0.04
CA CYS A 85 2.07 24.64 1.51
C CYS A 85 1.13 23.53 1.98
N PHE A 86 1.09 22.39 1.29
CA PHE A 86 0.42 21.16 1.72
C PHE A 86 1.39 20.00 1.91
N GLY A 87 2.70 20.26 1.77
CA GLY A 87 3.77 19.31 2.03
C GLY A 87 5.01 20.00 2.59
N VAL A 88 5.72 19.34 3.50
CA VAL A 88 6.88 19.91 4.19
C VAL A 88 8.14 19.69 3.37
N LYS A 89 8.91 20.76 3.14
CA LYS A 89 10.21 20.73 2.46
C LYS A 89 11.32 20.92 3.49
N ARG A 90 12.24 19.96 3.60
CA ARG A 90 13.38 20.01 4.55
C ARG A 90 14.74 20.23 3.87
N THR A 91 14.77 20.20 2.54
CA THR A 91 15.97 20.43 1.73
C THR A 91 15.61 21.28 0.53
N ASP A 92 16.55 22.02 -0.06
CA ASP A 92 16.27 22.91 -1.19
C ASP A 92 15.94 22.17 -2.51
N LYS A 93 16.07 20.85 -2.54
CA LYS A 93 15.83 20.04 -3.74
C LYS A 93 14.37 20.14 -4.22
N PRO A 94 14.10 20.15 -5.54
CA PRO A 94 12.75 20.35 -6.06
C PRO A 94 11.79 19.17 -5.85
N PHE A 95 12.31 17.95 -5.65
CA PHE A 95 11.53 16.71 -5.43
C PHE A 95 11.74 16.18 -4.00
N SER A 96 11.55 17.00 -2.97
CA SER A 96 11.87 16.64 -1.58
C SER A 96 10.71 16.82 -0.60
N ARG A 97 9.59 17.40 -1.03
CA ARG A 97 8.44 17.59 -0.14
C ARG A 97 7.88 16.26 0.34
N GLN A 98 7.50 16.21 1.61
CA GLN A 98 6.90 15.04 2.23
C GLN A 98 5.51 15.41 2.77
N PRO A 99 4.59 14.42 2.89
CA PRO A 99 3.37 14.62 3.64
C PRO A 99 3.67 15.16 5.05
N ILE A 100 2.81 16.05 5.53
CA ILE A 100 2.98 16.71 6.84
C ILE A 100 3.04 15.67 7.96
N ASP A 101 2.13 14.70 7.92
CA ASP A 101 2.04 13.62 8.91
C ASP A 101 3.32 12.76 8.96
N LEU A 102 3.80 12.33 7.80
CA LEU A 102 5.05 11.56 7.70
C LEU A 102 6.25 12.37 8.24
N THR A 103 6.26 13.68 7.99
CA THR A 103 7.32 14.55 8.50
C THR A 103 7.25 14.66 10.02
N LEU A 104 6.07 14.87 10.58
CA LEU A 104 5.84 14.90 12.03
C LEU A 104 6.29 13.59 12.70
N GLU A 105 6.00 12.44 12.10
CA GLU A 105 6.44 11.15 12.62
C GLU A 105 7.97 10.98 12.57
N GLN A 106 8.60 11.36 11.45
CA GLN A 106 10.03 11.17 11.23
C GLN A 106 10.91 12.18 11.98
N THR A 107 10.38 13.35 12.33
CA THR A 107 11.13 14.41 13.02
C THR A 107 10.64 14.61 14.44
N ILE A 108 9.53 15.30 14.64
CA ILE A 108 9.08 15.75 15.96
C ILE A 108 8.83 14.56 16.88
N ASN A 109 8.14 13.52 16.40
CA ASN A 109 7.93 12.31 17.21
C ASN A 109 9.21 11.50 17.37
N GLY A 110 10.02 11.38 16.31
CA GLY A 110 11.28 10.65 16.33
C GLY A 110 12.36 11.25 17.24
N ASP A 111 12.36 12.58 17.39
CA ASP A 111 13.33 13.33 18.18
C ASP A 111 12.82 13.58 19.61
N ALA A 112 11.51 13.75 19.80
CA ALA A 112 10.91 13.92 21.12
C ALA A 112 10.68 12.59 21.86
N ALA A 113 10.57 11.45 21.16
CA ALA A 113 10.26 10.14 21.74
C ALA A 113 11.35 9.09 21.45
N ARG A 114 11.33 7.98 22.20
CA ARG A 114 12.20 6.82 21.93
C ARG A 114 11.79 6.16 20.60
N ARG A 115 12.68 6.14 19.60
CA ARG A 115 12.44 5.49 18.29
C ARG A 115 11.96 4.02 18.36
N LEU A 116 12.36 3.27 19.38
CA LEU A 116 12.02 1.83 19.53
C LEU A 116 10.64 1.58 20.13
N THR A 117 10.14 2.49 20.94
CA THR A 117 8.89 2.31 21.71
C THR A 117 7.81 3.30 21.32
N GLY A 118 8.14 4.31 20.51
CA GLY A 118 7.28 5.47 20.29
C GLY A 118 6.91 6.14 21.60
N ILE A 119 5.78 6.84 21.59
CA ILE A 119 5.13 7.38 22.78
C ILE A 119 4.31 6.25 23.43
N MET A 120 4.92 5.45 24.30
CA MET A 120 4.21 4.42 25.08
C MET A 120 3.77 4.96 26.46
N HIS A 121 2.61 4.49 26.94
CA HIS A 121 2.04 4.76 28.28
C HIS A 121 1.57 6.18 28.60
N PHE A 122 1.51 7.08 27.61
CA PHE A 122 0.97 8.43 27.80
C PHE A 122 -0.56 8.53 27.80
N THR A 123 -1.23 7.44 27.41
CA THR A 123 -2.66 7.42 27.10
C THR A 123 -3.58 7.48 28.31
N ASN A 124 -3.08 7.24 29.53
CA ASN A 124 -3.92 7.17 30.73
C ASN A 124 -3.89 8.42 31.62
N SER A 125 -3.09 9.45 31.29
CA SER A 125 -3.02 10.69 32.08
C SER A 125 -3.19 11.94 31.19
N ILE A 126 -4.21 12.74 31.50
CA ILE A 126 -4.47 14.02 30.82
C ILE A 126 -3.34 15.02 31.08
N SER A 127 -2.82 15.08 32.32
CA SER A 127 -1.74 16.00 32.69
C SER A 127 -0.42 15.62 32.02
N ALA A 128 -0.17 14.32 31.82
CA ALA A 128 0.88 13.87 30.95
C ALA A 128 0.65 14.44 29.54
N ARG A 129 -0.49 14.12 28.88
CA ARG A 129 -0.84 14.62 27.53
C ARG A 129 -0.56 16.10 27.34
N GLN A 130 -1.06 16.93 28.24
CA GLN A 130 -0.85 18.38 28.19
C GLN A 130 0.63 18.77 28.31
N ARG A 131 1.39 18.15 29.22
CA ARG A 131 2.84 18.39 29.33
C ARG A 131 3.58 18.03 28.04
N TRP A 132 3.23 16.91 27.40
CA TRP A 132 3.84 16.56 26.10
C TRP A 132 3.50 17.60 25.05
N SER A 133 2.22 17.88 24.82
CA SER A 133 1.76 18.85 23.83
C SER A 133 2.44 20.21 23.98
N ARG A 134 2.69 20.65 25.22
CA ARG A 134 3.37 21.93 25.50
C ARG A 134 4.89 21.89 25.35
N SER A 135 5.53 20.74 25.54
CA SER A 135 7.01 20.66 25.65
C SER A 135 7.70 19.85 24.56
N HIS A 136 6.98 19.06 23.75
CA HIS A 136 7.61 18.21 22.72
C HIS A 136 8.37 19.02 21.68
N GLY A 137 7.83 20.18 21.25
CA GLY A 137 8.48 21.04 20.25
C GLY A 137 9.80 21.59 20.79
N ILE A 138 9.77 22.17 22.01
CA ILE A 138 10.97 22.71 22.67
C ILE A 138 12.01 21.61 22.90
N ARG A 139 11.60 20.41 23.33
CA ARG A 139 12.51 19.27 23.52
C ARG A 139 13.16 18.84 22.21
N ALA A 140 12.39 18.74 21.12
CA ALA A 140 12.95 18.44 19.80
C ALA A 140 13.98 19.50 19.39
N THR A 141 13.67 20.80 19.55
CA THR A 141 14.59 21.90 19.25
C THR A 141 15.90 21.81 20.03
N VAL A 142 15.82 21.58 21.36
CA VAL A 142 17.02 21.46 22.21
C VAL A 142 17.87 20.26 21.77
N ILE A 143 17.25 19.10 21.51
CA ILE A 143 17.97 17.91 21.05
C ILE A 143 18.63 18.15 19.69
N SER A 144 17.90 18.72 18.72
CA SER A 144 18.44 19.03 17.40
C SER A 144 19.62 19.99 17.51
N HIS A 145 19.51 21.06 18.30
CA HIS A 145 20.58 22.02 18.51
C HIS A 145 21.83 21.38 19.13
N VAL A 146 21.66 20.58 20.20
CA VAL A 146 22.79 19.86 20.82
C VAL A 146 23.47 18.91 19.83
N LEU A 147 22.69 18.19 19.01
CA LEU A 147 23.23 17.29 17.99
C LEU A 147 23.99 18.03 16.89
N ASP A 148 23.54 19.22 16.51
CA ASP A 148 24.23 20.09 15.56
C ASP A 148 25.56 20.60 16.13
N GLU A 149 25.57 21.08 17.38
CA GLU A 149 26.78 21.58 18.06
C GLU A 149 27.87 20.50 18.19
N ILE A 150 27.50 19.24 18.46
CA ILE A 150 28.45 18.12 18.55
C ILE A 150 28.77 17.47 17.19
N GLY A 151 28.27 18.03 16.07
CA GLY A 151 28.48 17.51 14.73
C GLY A 151 27.86 16.14 14.46
N SER A 152 26.91 15.70 15.30
CA SER A 152 26.22 14.40 15.20
C SER A 152 24.87 14.49 14.49
N SER A 153 24.53 15.65 13.92
CA SER A 153 23.31 15.79 13.17
C SER A 153 23.37 15.05 11.83
N ARG A 154 22.37 14.22 11.59
CA ARG A 154 22.22 13.52 10.31
C ARG A 154 21.44 14.40 9.36
N LYS A 155 22.13 14.99 8.38
CA LYS A 155 21.45 15.67 7.26
C LYS A 155 20.65 14.64 6.47
N GLN A 156 19.44 15.03 6.06
CA GLN A 156 18.59 14.18 5.24
C GLN A 156 19.20 14.03 3.84
N ASP A 157 19.61 12.82 3.48
CA ASP A 157 20.08 12.52 2.13
C ASP A 157 18.89 12.24 1.20
N THR A 158 18.46 13.26 0.47
CA THR A 158 17.41 13.13 -0.56
C THR A 158 17.91 12.49 -1.86
N THR A 159 19.21 12.27 -2.00
CA THR A 159 19.83 11.62 -3.16
C THR A 159 20.11 10.14 -2.92
N ALA A 160 19.63 9.58 -1.80
CA ALA A 160 19.94 8.22 -1.39
C ALA A 160 19.60 7.18 -2.48
N ASP A 161 18.51 7.38 -3.21
CA ASP A 161 18.07 6.50 -4.28
C ASP A 161 18.96 6.57 -5.53
N LEU A 162 19.73 7.65 -5.70
CA LEU A 162 20.69 7.84 -6.79
C LEU A 162 22.05 7.23 -6.50
N HIS A 163 22.28 6.71 -5.28
CA HIS A 163 23.53 6.02 -4.97
C HIS A 163 23.73 4.80 -5.88
N LYS A 164 24.95 4.60 -6.36
CA LYS A 164 25.33 3.50 -7.25
C LYS A 164 24.86 2.13 -6.75
N ASN A 165 24.91 1.89 -5.43
CA ASN A 165 24.45 0.64 -4.82
C ASN A 165 22.93 0.45 -4.93
N ARG A 166 22.14 1.52 -4.80
CA ARG A 166 20.68 1.49 -4.97
C ARG A 166 20.30 1.25 -6.42
N ILE A 167 20.95 1.96 -7.35
CA ILE A 167 20.75 1.76 -8.80
C ILE A 167 21.08 0.31 -9.19
N LYS A 168 22.22 -0.24 -8.73
CA LYS A 168 22.58 -1.64 -8.99
C LYS A 168 21.53 -2.61 -8.47
N LYS A 169 20.99 -2.38 -7.28
CA LYS A 169 19.93 -3.21 -6.69
C LYS A 169 18.63 -3.12 -7.52
N SER A 170 18.21 -1.91 -7.91
CA SER A 170 17.04 -1.71 -8.77
C SER A 170 17.18 -2.41 -10.12
N ASN A 171 18.34 -2.27 -10.78
CA ASN A 171 18.62 -2.95 -12.04
C ASN A 171 18.55 -4.48 -11.89
N SER A 172 19.11 -5.02 -10.79
CA SER A 172 19.02 -6.45 -10.50
C SER A 172 17.57 -6.92 -10.33
N HIS A 173 16.73 -6.16 -9.64
CA HIS A 173 15.30 -6.49 -9.52
C HIS A 173 14.56 -6.42 -10.85
N ILE A 174 14.87 -5.43 -11.71
CA ILE A 174 14.29 -5.33 -13.06
C ILE A 174 14.65 -6.57 -13.89
N THR A 175 15.92 -6.97 -13.88
CA THR A 175 16.35 -8.20 -14.59
C THR A 175 15.63 -9.44 -14.05
N GLN A 176 15.52 -9.58 -12.73
CA GLN A 176 14.76 -10.69 -12.11
C GLN A 176 13.29 -10.69 -12.53
N PHE A 177 12.67 -9.51 -12.62
CA PHE A 177 11.28 -9.38 -13.04
C PHE A 177 11.08 -9.75 -14.52
N ILE A 178 11.97 -9.27 -15.41
CA ILE A 178 11.93 -9.63 -16.83
C ILE A 178 12.11 -11.14 -17.01
N ASN A 179 13.08 -11.74 -16.33
CA ASN A 179 13.28 -13.18 -16.38
C ASN A 179 12.04 -13.94 -15.87
N ALA A 180 11.44 -13.49 -14.77
CA ALA A 180 10.22 -14.10 -14.25
C ALA A 180 9.04 -14.04 -15.23
N ILE A 181 8.90 -12.95 -16.02
CA ILE A 181 7.87 -12.87 -17.07
C ILE A 181 8.17 -13.85 -18.21
N ASN A 182 9.43 -13.93 -18.63
CA ASN A 182 9.85 -14.83 -19.72
C ASN A 182 9.71 -16.31 -19.32
N ASP A 183 10.06 -16.65 -18.08
CA ASP A 183 10.04 -18.02 -17.57
C ASP A 183 8.62 -18.52 -17.24
N ARG A 184 7.69 -17.61 -16.93
CA ARG A 184 6.33 -17.94 -16.47
C ARG A 184 5.31 -17.69 -17.57
N ILE A 185 4.61 -16.56 -17.48
CA ILE A 185 3.61 -16.15 -18.47
C ILE A 185 3.91 -14.72 -18.89
N ASN A 186 4.21 -14.55 -20.17
CA ASN A 186 4.14 -13.25 -20.82
C ASN A 186 2.66 -12.89 -21.03
N PRO A 187 2.15 -11.80 -20.42
CA PRO A 187 0.73 -11.44 -20.51
C PRO A 187 0.28 -11.14 -21.95
N PHE A 188 1.19 -10.84 -22.88
CA PHE A 188 0.91 -10.53 -24.29
C PHE A 188 1.20 -11.69 -25.24
N ALA A 189 1.43 -12.91 -24.72
CA ALA A 189 1.73 -14.04 -25.59
C ALA A 189 0.52 -14.45 -26.43
N SER A 190 0.73 -14.66 -27.74
CA SER A 190 -0.32 -14.99 -28.71
C SER A 190 -1.00 -16.35 -28.47
N HIS A 191 -0.38 -17.24 -27.70
CA HIS A 191 -0.95 -18.55 -27.38
C HIS A 191 -1.95 -18.51 -26.21
N LEU A 192 -2.09 -17.37 -25.53
CA LEU A 192 -3.05 -17.21 -24.43
C LEU A 192 -4.47 -17.02 -24.97
N ARG A 193 -5.45 -17.64 -24.33
CA ARG A 193 -6.86 -17.43 -24.66
C ARG A 193 -7.30 -16.04 -24.20
N GLU A 194 -7.70 -15.20 -25.13
CA GLU A 194 -8.05 -13.79 -24.90
C GLU A 194 -9.22 -13.61 -23.89
N GLU A 195 -10.15 -14.56 -23.85
CA GLU A 195 -11.31 -14.55 -22.96
C GLU A 195 -10.98 -14.78 -21.48
N LEU A 196 -9.77 -15.26 -21.18
CA LEU A 196 -9.35 -15.63 -19.84
C LEU A 196 -8.34 -14.64 -19.27
N LEU A 197 -8.48 -14.40 -17.97
CA LEU A 197 -7.50 -13.66 -17.19
C LEU A 197 -6.54 -14.64 -16.52
N TYR A 198 -5.26 -14.57 -16.88
CA TYR A 198 -4.19 -15.38 -16.33
C TYR A 198 -3.39 -14.58 -15.29
N ASN A 199 -2.97 -15.24 -14.22
CA ASN A 199 -2.04 -14.67 -13.26
C ASN A 199 -0.59 -14.94 -13.73
N ILE A 200 0.18 -13.88 -14.00
CA ILE A 200 1.57 -13.96 -14.50
C ILE A 200 2.53 -14.72 -13.56
N SER A 201 2.18 -14.82 -12.27
CA SER A 201 3.02 -15.53 -11.32
C SER A 201 2.86 -17.04 -11.46
N ASN A 202 1.63 -17.58 -11.51
CA ASN A 202 1.38 -19.04 -11.48
C ASN A 202 0.87 -19.62 -12.79
N GLY A 203 0.55 -18.77 -13.76
CA GLY A 203 0.01 -19.14 -15.04
C GLY A 203 -1.41 -19.71 -15.03
N HIS A 204 -2.11 -19.66 -13.90
CA HIS A 204 -3.48 -20.15 -13.81
C HIS A 204 -4.48 -19.08 -14.25
N ALA A 205 -5.48 -19.53 -15.02
CA ALA A 205 -6.65 -18.72 -15.34
C ALA A 205 -7.58 -18.60 -14.14
N VAL A 206 -8.16 -17.42 -13.93
CA VAL A 206 -9.18 -17.18 -12.91
C VAL A 206 -10.60 -17.37 -13.44
N SER A 207 -11.57 -17.47 -12.54
CA SER A 207 -12.99 -17.50 -12.91
C SER A 207 -13.44 -16.17 -13.52
N ASN A 208 -14.50 -16.22 -14.33
CA ASN A 208 -15.08 -15.02 -14.95
C ASN A 208 -15.53 -13.97 -13.92
N GLU A 209 -16.01 -14.39 -12.75
CA GLU A 209 -16.38 -13.47 -11.67
C GLU A 209 -15.18 -12.64 -11.18
N ILE A 210 -14.03 -13.30 -10.95
CA ILE A 210 -12.80 -12.64 -10.49
C ILE A 210 -12.24 -11.75 -11.60
N ALA A 211 -12.25 -12.22 -12.85
CA ALA A 211 -11.82 -11.42 -13.99
C ALA A 211 -12.63 -10.13 -14.15
N ASN A 212 -13.96 -10.23 -14.08
CA ASN A 212 -14.86 -9.09 -14.21
C ASN A 212 -14.67 -8.09 -13.07
N PHE A 213 -14.46 -8.54 -11.82
CA PHE A 213 -14.17 -7.66 -10.70
C PHE A 213 -12.86 -6.89 -10.89
N LEU A 214 -11.79 -7.59 -11.27
CA LEU A 214 -10.46 -7.00 -11.38
C LEU A 214 -10.32 -6.02 -12.55
N ILE A 215 -10.94 -6.32 -13.69
CA ILE A 215 -10.89 -5.47 -14.88
C ILE A 215 -11.70 -4.19 -14.69
N ASN A 216 -12.87 -4.27 -14.07
CA ASN A 216 -13.79 -3.15 -13.92
C ASN A 216 -13.63 -2.41 -12.57
N VAL A 217 -12.51 -2.61 -11.87
CA VAL A 217 -12.32 -2.09 -10.51
C VAL A 217 -12.36 -0.57 -10.45
N GLU A 218 -11.77 0.12 -11.43
CA GLU A 218 -11.75 1.58 -11.49
C GLU A 218 -13.15 2.16 -11.75
N GLU A 219 -13.87 1.58 -12.72
CA GLU A 219 -15.22 2.01 -13.09
C GLU A 219 -16.22 1.72 -11.96
N THR A 220 -16.14 0.53 -11.36
CA THR A 220 -16.96 0.15 -10.20
C THR A 220 -16.70 1.10 -9.03
N GLY A 221 -15.43 1.39 -8.76
CA GLY A 221 -15.03 2.33 -7.72
C GLY A 221 -15.55 3.74 -7.96
N ASN A 222 -15.47 4.22 -9.20
CA ASN A 222 -16.02 5.52 -9.61
C ASN A 222 -17.53 5.58 -9.38
N ARG A 223 -18.27 4.56 -9.84
CA ARG A 223 -19.73 4.48 -9.65
C ARG A 223 -20.10 4.50 -8.18
N MET A 224 -19.43 3.70 -7.34
CA MET A 224 -19.67 3.66 -5.89
C MET A 224 -19.38 5.01 -5.21
N ARG A 225 -18.33 5.71 -5.66
CA ARG A 225 -18.00 7.05 -5.14
C ARG A 225 -19.06 8.07 -5.51
N GLU A 226 -19.48 8.12 -6.78
CA GLU A 226 -20.51 9.07 -7.25
C GLU A 226 -21.87 8.80 -6.60
N GLU A 227 -22.23 7.53 -6.42
CA GLU A 227 -23.42 7.12 -5.69
C GLU A 227 -23.37 7.64 -4.24
N PHE A 228 -22.25 7.43 -3.54
CA PHE A 228 -22.07 7.93 -2.18
C PHE A 228 -22.15 9.46 -2.09
N ILE A 229 -21.54 10.19 -3.03
CA ILE A 229 -21.61 11.66 -3.09
C ILE A 229 -23.06 12.11 -3.29
N THR A 230 -23.77 11.48 -4.22
CA THR A 230 -25.16 11.80 -4.54
C THR A 230 -26.09 11.52 -3.36
N GLU A 231 -25.87 10.43 -2.64
CA GLU A 231 -26.64 10.12 -1.42
C GLU A 231 -26.35 11.14 -0.31
N CYS A 232 -25.09 11.55 -0.12
CA CYS A 232 -24.74 12.58 0.86
C CYS A 232 -25.32 13.96 0.51
N ALA A 233 -25.46 14.29 -0.78
CA ALA A 233 -26.08 15.55 -1.20
C ALA A 233 -27.61 15.57 -0.95
N LYS A 234 -28.24 14.40 -0.82
CA LYS A 234 -29.68 14.27 -0.56
C LYS A 234 -30.01 14.21 0.93
N ASP A 235 -29.14 13.61 1.73
CA ASP A 235 -29.31 13.45 3.17
C ASP A 235 -27.98 13.67 3.90
N ASP A 236 -27.89 14.74 4.69
CA ASP A 236 -26.69 15.06 5.48
C ASP A 236 -26.31 13.94 6.45
N LYS A 237 -27.30 13.16 6.94
CA LYS A 237 -27.03 12.03 7.86
C LYS A 237 -26.36 10.86 7.17
N ARG A 238 -26.42 10.78 5.83
CA ARG A 238 -25.84 9.69 5.06
C ARG A 238 -24.33 9.57 5.25
N PHE A 239 -23.63 10.69 5.46
CA PHE A 239 -22.18 10.73 5.55
C PHE A 239 -21.65 9.85 6.68
N GLU A 240 -22.31 9.88 7.84
CA GLU A 240 -21.90 9.12 9.03
C GLU A 240 -22.30 7.64 8.97
N GLN A 241 -23.33 7.32 8.17
CA GLN A 241 -23.86 5.96 8.04
C GLN A 241 -22.85 4.99 7.42
N THR A 242 -22.96 3.73 7.84
CA THR A 242 -22.11 2.63 7.38
C THR A 242 -22.19 2.46 5.87
N ILE A 243 -21.03 2.41 5.22
CA ILE A 243 -20.92 2.09 3.79
C ILE A 243 -20.90 0.56 3.63
N LYS A 244 -21.77 0.05 2.76
CA LYS A 244 -21.88 -1.39 2.49
C LYS A 244 -20.55 -1.94 1.95
N ARG A 245 -20.10 -3.06 2.53
CA ARG A 245 -18.88 -3.74 2.08
C ARG A 245 -19.11 -4.55 0.81
N SER A 246 -18.12 -4.52 -0.08
CA SER A 246 -18.07 -5.31 -1.29
C SER A 246 -17.38 -6.65 -1.05
N LYS A 247 -17.83 -7.71 -1.74
CA LYS A 247 -17.13 -9.00 -1.76
C LYS A 247 -15.88 -8.83 -2.63
N ILE A 248 -14.70 -8.85 -2.02
CA ILE A 248 -13.43 -8.69 -2.73
C ILE A 248 -13.11 -9.99 -3.48
N LEU A 249 -12.95 -9.89 -4.80
CA LEU A 249 -12.58 -11.00 -5.67
C LEU A 249 -11.23 -10.69 -6.31
N ASN A 250 -10.19 -11.44 -5.94
CA ASN A 250 -8.83 -11.24 -6.45
C ASN A 250 -8.11 -12.58 -6.66
N PHE A 251 -6.86 -12.54 -7.13
CA PHE A 251 -6.06 -13.75 -7.35
C PHE A 251 -5.85 -14.61 -6.09
N SER A 252 -5.85 -14.03 -4.89
CA SER A 252 -5.72 -14.82 -3.66
C SER A 252 -7.01 -15.57 -3.33
N THR A 253 -8.17 -15.01 -3.67
CA THR A 253 -9.47 -15.71 -3.57
C THR A 253 -9.66 -16.79 -4.63
N ALA A 254 -8.93 -16.72 -5.76
CA ALA A 254 -8.95 -17.76 -6.80
C ALA A 254 -8.35 -19.09 -6.31
N MET A 255 -7.42 -19.05 -5.34
CA MET A 255 -6.88 -20.25 -4.71
C MET A 255 -7.89 -20.81 -3.71
N LYS A 256 -8.61 -21.88 -4.10
CA LYS A 256 -9.45 -22.65 -3.16
C LYS A 256 -8.58 -23.18 -2.01
N LYS A 257 -8.75 -22.63 -0.80
CA LYS A 257 -8.18 -23.21 0.42
C LYS A 257 -8.86 -24.56 0.66
N LYS A 258 -8.18 -25.67 0.38
CA LYS A 258 -8.64 -27.00 0.82
C LYS A 258 -8.49 -27.05 2.35
N LYS A 259 -9.60 -26.95 3.09
CA LYS A 259 -9.63 -27.39 4.50
C LYS A 259 -9.59 -28.90 4.49
N ILE A 260 -8.45 -29.49 4.83
CA ILE A 260 -8.37 -30.91 5.13
C ILE A 260 -8.81 -31.07 6.57
N ALA A 261 -10.02 -31.59 6.79
CA ALA A 261 -10.49 -31.92 8.12
C ALA A 261 -9.80 -33.22 8.56
N PHE A 262 -8.95 -33.14 9.58
CA PHE A 262 -8.55 -34.30 10.37
C PHE A 262 -9.37 -34.31 11.66
N VAL A 263 -9.78 -35.51 12.09
CA VAL A 263 -10.79 -35.79 13.13
C VAL A 263 -10.40 -35.35 14.56
N CYS A 264 -9.21 -34.77 14.79
CA CYS A 264 -8.82 -34.26 16.10
C CYS A 264 -8.30 -32.83 16.03
N LYS A 265 -8.89 -31.94 16.87
CA LYS A 265 -8.48 -30.57 17.25
C LYS A 265 -7.63 -29.79 16.25
N VAL A 266 -8.24 -28.75 15.69
CA VAL A 266 -7.58 -27.75 14.85
C VAL A 266 -6.65 -26.90 15.71
N GLU A 267 -5.37 -27.26 15.78
CA GLU A 267 -4.31 -26.30 16.04
C GLU A 267 -3.80 -25.73 14.72
N GLU A 268 -3.81 -24.42 14.63
CA GLU A 268 -3.38 -23.66 13.47
C GLU A 268 -1.85 -23.74 13.35
N VAL A 269 -1.34 -24.68 12.55
CA VAL A 269 0.10 -24.76 12.28
C VAL A 269 0.47 -23.63 11.32
N LYS A 270 0.82 -22.47 11.88
CA LYS A 270 1.59 -21.44 11.17
C LYS A 270 2.89 -22.09 10.69
N LEU A 271 3.15 -21.99 9.39
CA LEU A 271 4.33 -22.55 8.73
C LEU A 271 5.58 -21.74 9.16
N GLN A 272 6.04 -21.93 10.39
CA GLN A 272 7.30 -21.41 10.91
C GLN A 272 8.43 -22.42 10.64
N ARG A 273 9.69 -21.95 10.68
CA ARG A 273 10.94 -22.75 10.56
C ARG A 273 10.91 -24.06 11.37
N ASP A 274 10.12 -24.09 12.44
CA ASP A 274 9.96 -25.23 13.34
C ASP A 274 9.26 -26.45 12.70
N LEU A 275 8.42 -26.25 11.68
CA LEU A 275 7.70 -27.36 11.03
C LEU A 275 8.65 -28.33 10.32
N PHE A 276 9.72 -27.80 9.72
CA PHE A 276 10.75 -28.60 9.05
C PHE A 276 11.54 -29.43 10.07
N GLY A 277 11.88 -28.83 11.22
CA GLY A 277 12.53 -29.54 12.33
C GLY A 277 11.65 -30.67 12.88
N ARG A 278 10.35 -30.43 13.04
CA ARG A 278 9.38 -31.46 13.48
C ARG A 278 9.21 -32.58 12.46
N LEU A 279 9.14 -32.25 11.17
CA LEU A 279 9.03 -33.25 10.09
C LEU A 279 10.27 -34.13 10.01
N VAL A 280 11.46 -33.55 10.16
CA VAL A 280 12.73 -34.29 10.23
C VAL A 280 12.74 -35.18 11.47
N GLY A 281 12.36 -34.67 12.65
CA GLY A 281 12.27 -35.46 13.88
C GLY A 281 11.32 -36.66 13.77
N ILE A 282 10.14 -36.47 13.18
CA ILE A 282 9.16 -37.55 12.96
C ILE A 282 9.67 -38.56 11.92
N SER A 283 10.34 -38.10 10.87
CA SER A 283 10.91 -38.98 9.84
C SER A 283 12.00 -39.90 10.37
N LEU A 284 12.81 -39.39 11.33
CA LEU A 284 13.86 -40.15 12.01
C LEU A 284 13.26 -41.20 12.95
N GLN A 285 12.18 -40.86 13.66
CA GLN A 285 11.50 -41.81 14.54
C GLN A 285 10.69 -42.88 13.78
N LYS A 286 10.08 -42.54 12.66
CA LYS A 286 9.16 -43.44 11.91
C LYS A 286 9.75 -44.03 10.63
N LYS A 287 11.06 -43.84 10.36
CA LYS A 287 11.76 -44.29 9.14
C LYS A 287 11.00 -43.94 7.84
N ILE A 288 10.47 -42.73 7.79
CA ILE A 288 9.70 -42.25 6.62
C ILE A 288 10.68 -41.73 5.58
N ASP A 289 10.53 -42.15 4.32
CA ASP A 289 11.33 -41.65 3.21
C ASP A 289 11.00 -40.18 2.92
N LEU A 290 11.88 -39.30 3.40
CA LEU A 290 11.78 -37.85 3.23
C LEU A 290 11.74 -37.44 1.75
N LYS A 291 12.36 -38.20 0.82
CA LYS A 291 12.29 -37.87 -0.61
C LYS A 291 10.84 -37.92 -1.11
N LYS A 292 10.06 -38.94 -0.73
CA LYS A 292 8.64 -39.04 -1.10
C LYS A 292 7.79 -37.94 -0.47
N VAL A 293 8.08 -37.54 0.77
CA VAL A 293 7.35 -36.45 1.46
C VAL A 293 7.62 -35.10 0.79
N PHE A 294 8.88 -34.82 0.44
CA PHE A 294 9.26 -33.57 -0.21
C PHE A 294 8.81 -33.48 -1.66
N ILE A 295 8.64 -34.59 -2.38
CA ILE A 295 8.06 -34.59 -3.74
C ILE A 295 6.64 -33.99 -3.75
N TYR A 296 5.85 -34.18 -2.69
CA TYR A 296 4.51 -33.60 -2.58
C TYR A 296 4.51 -32.16 -2.01
N GLN A 297 5.54 -31.77 -1.24
CA GLN A 297 5.61 -30.45 -0.58
C GLN A 297 6.37 -29.39 -1.38
N TYR A 298 7.27 -29.79 -2.29
CA TYR A 298 8.07 -28.86 -3.11
C TYR A 298 7.22 -28.03 -4.09
N TYR A 299 6.10 -28.57 -4.57
CA TYR A 299 5.17 -27.83 -5.44
C TYR A 299 4.50 -26.63 -4.75
N HIS A 300 4.56 -26.55 -3.42
CA HIS A 300 3.91 -25.49 -2.64
C HIS A 300 4.84 -24.35 -2.20
N TYR A 301 6.16 -24.52 -2.30
CA TYR A 301 7.14 -23.73 -1.52
C TYR A 301 7.77 -22.53 -2.26
N TYR A 302 7.72 -22.45 -3.59
CA TYR A 302 8.27 -21.30 -4.33
C TYR A 302 7.35 -20.07 -4.38
N PHE A 303 6.14 -20.15 -3.81
CA PHE A 303 5.10 -19.13 -4.02
C PHE A 303 4.90 -18.11 -2.91
N ILE A 304 5.49 -18.32 -1.73
CA ILE A 304 5.11 -17.53 -0.54
C ILE A 304 6.13 -16.42 -0.22
N ASN A 305 7.40 -16.55 -0.61
CA ASN A 305 8.43 -15.60 -0.18
C ASN A 305 8.58 -14.33 -1.03
N ILE A 306 7.96 -14.23 -2.20
CA ILE A 306 8.05 -13.02 -3.05
C ILE A 306 6.89 -12.05 -2.79
N THR A 307 5.74 -12.53 -2.27
CA THR A 307 4.52 -11.72 -2.20
C THR A 307 4.38 -10.93 -0.89
N ILE A 308 5.07 -11.31 0.19
CA ILE A 308 4.82 -10.75 1.54
C ILE A 308 5.60 -9.43 1.81
N VAL A 309 6.67 -9.13 1.08
CA VAL A 309 7.47 -7.92 1.35
C VAL A 309 6.87 -6.63 0.77
N ILE A 310 5.90 -6.72 -0.16
CA ILE A 310 5.35 -5.54 -0.85
C ILE A 310 4.03 -5.03 -0.23
N LEU A 311 3.36 -5.81 0.62
CA LEU A 311 2.00 -5.48 1.09
C LEU A 311 1.87 -5.05 2.57
N ILE A 312 2.98 -4.91 3.33
CA ILE A 312 2.92 -4.56 4.76
C ILE A 312 3.53 -3.16 5.06
N ASN A 313 4.00 -2.41 4.06
CA ASN A 313 4.42 -1.02 4.25
C ASN A 313 3.67 -0.05 3.33
N ILE A 314 2.35 -0.11 3.38
CA ILE A 314 1.47 1.05 3.16
C ILE A 314 0.50 1.12 4.33
#